data_AF-A0A536CF63-F1
#
_entry.id   AF-A0A536CF63-F1
#
_cell.length_a   1.000
_cell.length_b   1.000
_cell.length_c   1.000
_cell.angle_alpha   90.00
_cell.angle_beta   90.00
_cell.angle_gamma   90.00
#
_symmetry.space_group_name_H-M   'P 1'
#
loop_
_entity.id
_entity.type
_entity.pdbx_description
1 polymer ?
#
loop_
_entity_poly.entity_id
_entity_poly.type
_entity_poly.pdbx_seq_one_letter_code
_entity_poly.pdbx_strand_id
1 'polypeptide(L)' 'MRLDPLIEDTLAALVATSLLGAAIALAYWLLTGLSPWPFVILGETSGLGFGVAMLALCSPRRRRP' A
#
# COMPACT_ATOMS: atom_id res chain seq x y z
N MET A 1 -1.97 -18.13 -17.20
CA MET A 1 -3.21 -17.44 -16.79
C MET A 1 -2.92 -15.95 -16.83
N ARG A 2 -3.62 -15.15 -17.66
CA ARG A 2 -3.48 -13.69 -17.66
C ARG A 2 -4.22 -13.15 -16.43
N LEU A 3 -3.53 -12.43 -15.56
CA LEU A 3 -4.15 -11.70 -14.46
C LEU A 3 -5.05 -10.60 -15.03
N ASP A 4 -6.10 -10.27 -14.30
CA ASP A 4 -6.95 -9.12 -14.61
C ASP A 4 -6.07 -7.85 -14.52
N PRO A 5 -6.05 -6.97 -15.53
CA PRO A 5 -5.19 -5.79 -15.55
C PRO A 5 -5.35 -4.90 -14.31
N LEU A 6 -6.55 -4.88 -13.69
CA LEU A 6 -6.76 -4.14 -12.44
C LEU A 6 -5.99 -4.75 -11.26
N ILE A 7 -5.86 -6.08 -11.23
CA ILE A 7 -5.09 -6.81 -10.20
C ILE A 7 -3.59 -6.59 -10.42
N GLU A 8 -3.14 -6.53 -11.67
CA GLU A 8 -1.74 -6.28 -12.01
C GLU A 8 -1.31 -4.87 -11.60
N ASP A 9 -2.11 -3.84 -11.93
CA ASP A 9 -1.84 -2.45 -11.53
C ASP A 9 -1.86 -2.27 -10.01
N THR A 10 -2.77 -2.95 -9.31
CA THR A 10 -2.85 -2.87 -7.84
C THR A 10 -1.69 -3.58 -7.17
N LEU A 11 -1.24 -4.73 -7.69
CA LEU A 11 -0.04 -5.38 -7.21
C LEU A 11 1.21 -4.52 -7.45
N ALA A 12 1.32 -3.89 -8.62
CA ALA A 12 2.44 -2.98 -8.92
C ALA A 12 2.45 -1.79 -7.96
N ALA A 13 1.29 -1.16 -7.74
CA ALA A 13 1.14 -0.05 -6.79
C ALA A 13 1.44 -0.48 -5.35
N LEU A 14 0.98 -1.66 -4.93
CA LEU A 14 1.24 -2.21 -3.60
C LEU A 14 2.74 -2.43 -3.38
N VAL A 15 3.42 -3.08 -4.33
CA VAL A 15 4.85 -3.33 -4.25
C VAL A 15 5.65 -2.02 -4.22
N ALA A 16 5.30 -1.06 -5.07
CA ALA A 16 5.99 0.23 -5.11
C ALA A 16 5.84 1.02 -3.79
N THR A 17 4.64 1.02 -3.22
CA THR A 17 4.36 1.73 -1.97
C THR A 17 4.98 1.05 -0.75
N SER A 18 4.98 -0.29 -0.68
CA SER A 18 5.68 -1.04 0.37
C SER A 18 7.20 -0.84 0.31
N LEU A 19 7.80 -0.84 -0.89
CA LEU A 19 9.24 -0.56 -1.05
C LEU A 19 9.60 0.85 -0.61
N LEU A 20 8.79 1.85 -0.95
CA LEU A 20 8.99 3.22 -0.52
C LEU A 20 8.88 3.34 1.01
N GLY A 21 7.87 2.71 1.61
CA GLY A 21 7.69 2.68 3.07
C GLY A 21 8.88 2.05 3.78
N ALA A 22 9.38 0.91 3.29
CA ALA A 22 10.55 0.24 3.83
C ALA A 22 11.83 1.11 3.71
N ALA A 23 12.02 1.77 2.58
CA ALA A 23 13.17 2.67 2.37
C ALA A 23 13.16 3.85 3.34
N ILE A 24 12.00 4.48 3.55
CA ILE A 24 11.84 5.58 4.50
C ILE A 24 12.06 5.11 5.94
N ALA A 25 11.50 3.96 6.31
CA ALA A 25 11.67 3.38 7.64
C ALA A 25 13.14 3.06 7.95
N LEU A 26 13.86 2.48 6.98
CA LEU A 26 15.28 2.18 7.10
C LEU A 26 16.11 3.47 7.21
N ALA A 27 15.83 4.47 6.38
CA ALA A 27 16.50 5.76 6.43
C ALA A 27 16.29 6.47 7.78
N TYR A 28 15.05 6.49 8.28
CA TYR A 28 14.75 7.04 9.60
C TYR A 28 15.51 6.30 10.71
N TRP A 29 15.53 4.97 10.67
CA TRP A 29 16.22 4.17 11.67
C TRP A 29 17.73 4.44 11.67
N LEU A 30 18.34 4.50 10.48
CA LEU A 30 19.77 4.80 10.34
C LEU A 30 20.13 6.21 10.81
N LEU A 31 19.25 7.20 10.59
CA LEU A 31 19.49 8.60 10.98
C LEU A 31 19.25 8.87 12.47
N THR A 32 18.27 8.19 13.08
CA THR A 32 17.84 8.51 14.45
C THR A 32 18.25 7.46 15.48
N GLY A 33 18.57 6.24 15.06
CA GLY A 33 18.77 5.09 15.95
C GLY A 33 17.50 4.60 16.64
N LEU A 34 16.34 5.22 16.38
CA LEU A 34 15.06 4.87 16.97
C LEU A 34 14.33 3.84 16.10
N SER A 35 13.66 2.89 16.75
CA SER A 35 12.83 1.88 16.09
C SER A 35 11.72 2.56 15.27
N PRO A 36 11.68 2.38 13.93
CA PRO A 36 10.65 2.97 13.07
C PRO A 36 9.31 2.23 13.15
N TRP A 37 9.29 1.04 13.77
CA TRP A 37 8.17 0.11 13.79
C TRP A 37 6.82 0.72 14.22
N PRO A 38 6.73 1.61 15.24
CA PRO A 38 5.47 2.25 15.58
C PRO A 38 4.90 3.09 14.44
N PHE A 39 5.76 3.82 13.72
CA PHE A 39 5.38 4.63 12.57
C PHE A 39 5.09 3.79 11.33
N VAL A 40 5.82 2.68 11.14
CA VAL A 40 5.55 1.71 10.07
C VAL A 40 4.18 1.07 10.27
N ILE A 41 3.82 0.65 11.49
CA ILE A 41 2.51 0.06 11.78
C ILE A 41 1.38 1.08 11.56
N LEU A 42 1.57 2.33 12.01
CA LEU A 42 0.60 3.41 11.74
C LEU A 42 0.48 3.75 10.25
N GLY A 43 1.60 3.76 9.53
CA GLY A 43 1.66 4.02 8.09
C GLY A 43 1.05 2.90 7.26
N GLU A 44 1.33 1.64 7.58
CA GLU A 44 0.78 0.46 6.92
C GLU A 44 -0.73 0.33 7.19
N THR A 45 -1.19 0.52 8.43
CA THR A 45 -2.63 0.43 8.75
C THR A 45 -3.44 1.54 8.09
N SER A 46 -2.92 2.77 8.07
CA SER A 46 -3.56 3.88 7.37
C SER A 46 -3.47 3.75 5.84
N GLY A 47 -2.33 3.31 5.32
CA GLY A 47 -2.08 3.11 3.89
C GLY A 47 -2.88 1.95 3.29
N LEU A 48 -2.88 0.79 3.94
CA LEU A 48 -3.71 -0.36 3.53
C LEU A 48 -5.19 -0.07 3.71
N GLY A 49 -5.59 0.55 4.83
CA GLY A 49 -6.99 0.95 5.06
C GLY A 49 -7.51 1.92 4.01
N PHE A 50 -6.73 2.94 3.68
CA PHE A 50 -7.09 3.94 2.67
C PHE A 50 -7.01 3.39 1.24
N GLY A 51 -5.97 2.61 0.93
CA GLY A 51 -5.77 1.97 -0.37
C GLY A 51 -6.89 0.97 -0.71
N VAL A 52 -7.30 0.15 0.25
CA VAL A 52 -8.44 -0.77 0.10
C VAL A 52 -9.75 -0.01 -0.07
N ALA A 53 -9.96 1.09 0.66
CA ALA A 53 -11.14 1.92 0.51
C ALA A 53 -11.20 2.61 -0.87
N MET A 54 -10.08 3.17 -1.35
CA MET A 54 -9.96 3.73 -2.69
C MET A 54 -10.20 2.68 -3.77
N LEU A 55 -9.64 1.47 -3.61
CA LEU A 55 -9.90 0.35 -4.52
C LEU A 55 -11.37 -0.06 -4.54
N ALA A 56 -12.03 -0.10 -3.38
CA ALA A 56 -13.46 -0.38 -3.29
C ALA A 56 -14.31 0.72 -3.95
N LEU A 57 -13.89 1.99 -3.84
CA LEU A 57 -14.57 3.14 -4.45
C LEU A 57 -14.36 3.21 -5.97
N CYS A 58 -13.17 2.85 -6.46
CA CYS A 58 -12.84 2.81 -7.89
C CYS A 58 -13.27 1.51 -8.58
N SER A 59 -13.62 0.48 -7.81
CA SER A 59 -14.15 -0.77 -8.35
C SER A 59 -15.42 -0.50 -9.16
N PRO A 60 -15.49 -0.93 -10.43
CA PRO A 60 -16.69 -0.78 -11.24
C PRO A 60 -17.85 -1.47 -10.52
N ARG A 61 -18.77 -0.69 -9.97
CA ARG A 61 -20.01 -1.19 -9.38
C ARG A 61 -20.79 -1.83 -10.51
N ARG A 62 -20.62 -3.14 -10.69
CA ARG A 62 -21.29 -3.94 -11.72
C ARG A 62 -22.79 -3.74 -11.54
N ARG A 63 -23.38 -2.79 -12.27
CA ARG A 63 -24.82 -2.64 -12.43
C ARG A 63 -25.24 -3.89 -13.18
N ARG A 64 -25.56 -4.95 -12.43
CA ARG A 64 -26.26 -6.10 -12.99
C ARG A 64 -27.64 -5.60 -13.44
N PRO A 65 -28.11 -5.98 -14.65
CA PRO A 65 -29.48 -5.73 -15.05
C PRO A 65 -30.47 -6.39 -14.10
#